data_AF-A0A9X3JZQ6-F1
#
_entry.id   AF-A0A9X3JZQ6-F1
#
_cell.length_a   1.000
_cell.length_b   1.000
_cell.length_c   1.000
_cell.angle_alpha   90.00
_cell.angle_beta   90.00
_cell.angle_gamma   90.00
#
_symmetry.space_group_name_H-M   'P 1'
#
loop_
_entity.id
_entity.type
_entity.pdbx_description
1 polymer ?
#
loop_
_entity_poly.entity_id
_entity_poly.type
_entity_poly.pdbx_seq_one_letter_code
_entity_poly.pdbx_strand_id
1 'polypeptide(L)'
;MPDTANTAAPTKGAIQYDATAAIVLGQQAQRALSNAADFTVDSDDMLEVAAVDLRAVKALQKRVEEQRTSITGPLNQAVKAVNDLFRAPAQYLLDAEGKLKGAMLTYTTEQQRRAEEARRKAEEAARIERERLAAEQREQERIAREAALAAQRAAQEAADLAAKGDAQAAAAAQAQAAEQAKAAEQASAQAQATEMASAVVSMPAEVAAPARVTGISTSKSVDFVVEDLHALVRHVAEHPELITLLMADSIKLRAQVRATGMNTKLPGVRVFQKQTMSARAA
;
A
#
# COMPACT_ATOMS: atom_id res chain seq x y z
N MET A 1 -24.33 47.10 -50.67
CA MET A 1 -23.31 46.07 -50.47
C MET A 1 -23.51 45.50 -49.08
N PRO A 2 -23.55 44.16 -48.95
CA PRO A 2 -24.07 43.45 -47.79
C PRO A 2 -22.98 43.23 -46.75
N ASP A 3 -23.33 43.21 -45.46
CA ASP A 3 -22.59 42.43 -44.46
C ASP A 3 -23.50 42.22 -43.24
N THR A 4 -24.25 41.12 -43.30
CA THR A 4 -24.02 39.87 -42.54
C THR A 4 -24.88 39.84 -41.28
N ALA A 5 -26.07 39.29 -41.47
CA ALA A 5 -26.83 38.63 -40.43
C ALA A 5 -25.94 37.57 -39.79
N ASN A 6 -25.27 37.92 -38.68
CA ASN A 6 -24.68 36.95 -37.78
C ASN A 6 -25.84 36.31 -36.99
N THR A 7 -26.55 35.42 -37.66
CA THR A 7 -27.48 34.49 -37.02
C THR A 7 -26.61 33.45 -36.31
N ALA A 8 -26.04 33.85 -35.17
CA ALA A 8 -25.33 32.93 -34.29
C ALA A 8 -26.33 31.82 -33.93
N ALA A 9 -26.02 30.60 -34.35
CA ALA A 9 -26.78 29.40 -33.99
C ALA A 9 -27.06 29.44 -32.48
N PRO A 10 -28.27 29.06 -32.01
CA PRO A 10 -28.55 29.06 -30.59
C PRO A 10 -27.53 28.14 -29.91
N THR A 11 -26.64 28.72 -29.12
CA THR A 11 -25.72 27.96 -28.28
C THR A 11 -26.60 27.15 -27.34
N LYS A 12 -26.64 25.82 -27.55
CA LYS A 12 -27.34 24.89 -26.65
C LYS A 12 -26.78 25.11 -25.25
N GLY A 13 -27.54 25.77 -24.38
CA GLY A 13 -27.17 25.97 -22.98
C GLY A 13 -27.09 27.42 -22.47
N ALA A 14 -27.48 28.44 -23.23
CA ALA A 14 -27.60 29.79 -22.66
C ALA A 14 -28.73 29.85 -21.62
N ILE A 15 -28.39 29.97 -20.34
CA ILE A 15 -29.35 30.20 -19.25
C ILE A 15 -29.49 31.70 -19.05
N GLN A 16 -30.66 32.25 -19.37
CA GLN A 16 -31.04 33.62 -19.03
C GLN A 16 -31.84 33.58 -17.72
N TYR A 17 -31.47 34.43 -16.76
CA TYR A 17 -32.24 34.63 -15.53
C TYR A 17 -32.45 36.12 -15.25
N ASP A 18 -33.60 36.47 -14.69
CA ASP A 18 -33.93 37.84 -14.31
C ASP A 18 -33.35 38.16 -12.92
N ALA A 19 -32.29 38.98 -12.90
CA ALA A 19 -31.65 39.44 -11.67
C ALA A 19 -32.47 40.51 -10.92
N THR A 20 -33.46 41.14 -11.57
CA THR A 20 -34.24 42.25 -11.01
C THR A 20 -35.01 41.82 -9.77
N ALA A 21 -35.60 40.62 -9.79
CA ALA A 21 -36.30 40.06 -8.64
C ALA A 21 -35.38 39.86 -7.41
N ALA A 22 -34.13 39.42 -7.62
CA ALA A 22 -33.17 39.24 -6.54
C ALA A 22 -32.75 40.58 -5.91
N ILE A 23 -32.58 41.62 -6.74
CA ILE A 23 -32.25 42.98 -6.28
C ILE A 23 -33.38 43.53 -5.40
N VAL A 24 -34.64 43.38 -5.82
CA VAL A 24 -35.81 43.83 -5.06
C VAL A 24 -35.93 43.10 -3.73
N LEU A 25 -35.75 41.77 -3.73
CA LEU A 25 -35.77 40.96 -2.51
C LEU A 25 -34.61 41.33 -1.56
N GLY A 26 -33.43 41.64 -2.09
CA GLY A 26 -32.29 42.14 -1.30
C GLY A 26 -32.60 43.47 -0.61
N GLN A 27 -33.23 44.41 -1.30
CA GLN A 27 -33.66 45.68 -0.71
C GLN A 27 -34.72 45.47 0.38
N GLN A 28 -35.67 44.55 0.17
CA GLN A 28 -36.67 44.19 1.20
C GLN A 28 -36.00 43.56 2.44
N ALA A 29 -35.00 42.70 2.24
CA ALA A 29 -34.26 42.05 3.32
C ALA A 29 -33.46 43.08 4.14
N GLN A 30 -32.82 44.04 3.46
CA GLN A 30 -32.08 45.11 4.13
C GLN A 30 -33.01 45.98 5.00
N ARG A 31 -34.20 46.31 4.49
CA ARG A 31 -35.20 47.05 5.29
C ARG A 31 -35.66 46.26 6.51
N ALA A 32 -35.92 44.97 6.34
CA ALA A 32 -36.29 44.10 7.46
C ALA A 32 -35.20 44.00 8.53
N LEU A 33 -33.93 43.96 8.11
CA LEU A 33 -32.78 43.99 9.03
C LEU A 33 -32.68 45.32 9.77
N SER A 34 -32.81 46.46 9.08
CA SER A 34 -32.80 47.78 9.70
C SER A 34 -33.92 47.93 10.73
N ASN A 35 -35.12 47.43 10.44
CA ASN A 35 -36.24 47.47 11.39
C ASN A 35 -35.99 46.59 12.64
N ALA A 36 -35.27 45.48 12.47
CA ALA A 36 -34.97 44.57 13.57
C ALA A 36 -33.76 45.01 14.43
N ALA A 37 -32.86 45.84 13.88
CA ALA A 37 -31.59 46.20 14.52
C ALA A 37 -31.77 46.94 15.86
N ASP A 38 -32.76 47.83 15.94
CA ASP A 38 -33.05 48.64 17.13
C ASP A 38 -34.31 48.15 17.88
N PHE A 39 -34.83 46.96 17.53
CA PHE A 39 -36.07 46.46 18.09
C PHE A 39 -35.87 46.00 19.54
N THR A 40 -36.58 46.62 20.48
CA THR A 40 -36.56 46.26 21.91
C THR A 40 -37.93 45.72 22.32
N VAL A 41 -37.94 44.58 23.00
CA VAL A 41 -39.14 43.98 23.59
C VAL A 41 -39.12 44.26 25.08
N ASP A 42 -39.89 45.25 25.53
CA ASP A 42 -39.99 45.69 26.93
C ASP A 42 -41.39 45.47 27.53
N SER A 43 -42.34 44.98 26.73
CA SER A 43 -43.74 44.78 27.09
C SER A 43 -44.36 43.63 26.30
N ASP A 44 -45.47 43.09 26.79
CA ASP A 44 -46.20 41.99 26.15
C ASP A 44 -46.76 42.39 24.77
N ASP A 45 -47.22 43.64 24.62
CA ASP A 45 -47.65 44.18 23.32
C ASP A 45 -46.48 44.22 22.32
N MET A 46 -45.29 44.63 22.75
CA MET A 46 -44.08 44.62 21.91
C MET A 46 -43.62 43.20 21.56
N LEU A 47 -43.88 42.21 22.43
CA LEU A 47 -43.63 40.81 22.14
C LEU A 47 -44.55 40.28 21.02
N GLU A 48 -45.82 40.70 21.01
CA GLU A 48 -46.77 40.34 19.94
C GLU A 48 -46.37 40.96 18.59
N VAL A 49 -45.97 42.24 18.59
CA VAL A 49 -45.45 42.94 17.41
C VAL A 49 -44.18 42.25 16.88
N ALA A 50 -43.23 41.92 17.78
CA ALA A 50 -42.03 41.17 17.41
C ALA A 50 -42.35 39.81 16.79
N ALA A 51 -43.38 39.13 17.28
CA ALA A 51 -43.81 37.84 16.75
C ALA A 51 -44.43 37.96 15.34
N VAL A 52 -45.10 39.08 15.03
CA VAL A 52 -45.64 39.36 13.69
C VAL A 52 -44.50 39.71 12.73
N ASP A 53 -43.59 40.59 13.12
CA ASP A 53 -42.43 40.97 12.31
C ASP A 53 -41.52 39.76 12.03
N LEU A 54 -41.28 38.90 13.03
CA LEU A 54 -40.52 37.67 12.86
C LEU A 54 -41.17 36.72 11.83
N ARG A 55 -42.50 36.63 11.79
CA ARG A 55 -43.23 35.86 10.76
C ARG A 55 -43.08 36.50 9.37
N ALA A 56 -43.15 37.82 9.26
CA ALA A 56 -42.93 38.54 8.00
C ALA A 56 -41.51 38.33 7.46
N VAL A 57 -40.49 38.40 8.33
CA VAL A 57 -39.09 38.09 8.01
C VAL A 57 -38.97 36.65 7.52
N LYS A 58 -39.62 35.69 8.19
CA LYS A 58 -39.63 34.28 7.75
C LYS A 58 -40.28 34.09 6.38
N ALA A 59 -41.37 34.79 6.09
CA ALA A 59 -42.00 34.76 4.78
C ALA A 59 -41.09 35.35 3.68
N LEU A 60 -40.35 36.42 3.98
CA LEU A 60 -39.37 36.99 3.06
C LEU A 60 -38.18 36.05 2.84
N GLN A 61 -37.66 35.41 3.89
CA GLN A 61 -36.63 34.37 3.79
C GLN A 61 -37.08 33.24 2.85
N LYS A 62 -38.34 32.79 2.98
CA LYS A 62 -38.91 31.76 2.10
C LYS A 62 -38.95 32.20 0.63
N ARG A 63 -39.41 33.42 0.35
CA ARG A 63 -39.45 33.96 -1.02
C ARG A 63 -38.07 34.08 -1.67
N VAL A 64 -37.05 34.47 -0.89
CA VAL A 64 -35.65 34.50 -1.36
C VAL A 64 -35.18 33.10 -1.75
N GLU A 65 -35.43 32.10 -0.89
CA GLU A 65 -35.04 30.72 -1.19
C GLU A 65 -35.82 30.10 -2.35
N GLU A 66 -37.10 30.43 -2.51
CA GLU A 66 -37.92 30.02 -3.65
C GLU A 66 -37.34 30.58 -4.96
N GLN A 67 -36.98 31.86 -4.99
CA GLN A 67 -36.38 32.47 -6.18
C GLN A 67 -34.97 31.92 -6.47
N ARG A 68 -34.18 31.64 -5.44
CA ARG A 68 -32.90 30.94 -5.62
C ARG A 68 -33.11 29.55 -6.19
N THR A 69 -34.13 28.83 -5.71
CA THR A 69 -34.42 27.45 -6.12
C THR A 69 -35.05 27.39 -7.52
N SER A 70 -35.84 28.38 -7.94
CA SER A 70 -36.38 28.46 -9.30
C SER A 70 -35.27 28.58 -10.35
N ILE A 71 -34.18 29.27 -10.03
CA ILE A 71 -33.00 29.41 -10.88
C ILE A 71 -32.13 28.14 -10.80
N THR A 72 -31.80 27.70 -9.59
CA THR A 72 -30.86 26.58 -9.39
C THR A 72 -31.46 25.21 -9.68
N GLY A 73 -32.79 25.05 -9.60
CA GLY A 73 -33.49 23.79 -9.83
C GLY A 73 -33.23 23.19 -11.22
N PRO A 74 -33.52 23.91 -12.31
CA PRO A 74 -33.22 23.45 -13.67
C PRO A 74 -31.73 23.20 -13.91
N LEU A 75 -30.85 24.03 -13.33
CA LEU A 75 -29.39 23.83 -13.41
C LEU A 75 -28.96 22.52 -12.75
N ASN A 76 -29.45 22.25 -11.54
CA ASN A 76 -29.16 21.03 -10.82
C ASN A 76 -29.71 19.79 -11.56
N GLN A 77 -30.87 19.90 -12.19
CA GLN A 77 -31.43 18.85 -13.04
C GLN A 77 -30.55 18.59 -14.26
N ALA A 78 -30.06 19.64 -14.92
CA ALA A 78 -29.15 19.52 -16.06
C ALA A 78 -27.82 18.88 -15.65
N VAL A 79 -27.20 19.34 -14.55
CA VAL A 79 -25.97 18.74 -13.99
C VAL A 79 -26.19 17.26 -13.66
N LYS A 80 -27.34 16.92 -13.05
CA LYS A 80 -27.69 15.53 -12.76
C LYS A 80 -27.82 14.71 -14.04
N ALA A 81 -28.52 15.20 -15.05
CA ALA A 81 -28.70 14.50 -16.32
C ALA A 81 -27.36 14.25 -17.04
N VAL A 82 -26.47 15.25 -17.02
CA VAL A 82 -25.10 15.11 -17.56
C VAL A 82 -24.32 14.05 -16.78
N ASN A 83 -24.33 14.11 -15.44
CA ASN A 83 -23.64 13.12 -14.62
C ASN A 83 -24.19 11.71 -14.83
N ASP A 84 -25.51 11.57 -14.96
CA ASP A 84 -26.16 10.28 -15.21
C ASP A 84 -25.79 9.74 -16.61
N LEU A 85 -25.67 10.60 -17.62
CA LEU A 85 -25.21 10.22 -18.97
C LEU A 85 -23.80 9.64 -18.98
N PHE A 86 -22.89 10.23 -18.19
CA PHE A 86 -21.49 9.79 -18.12
C PHE A 86 -21.23 8.71 -17.07
N ARG A 87 -22.20 8.38 -16.20
CA ARG A 87 -22.02 7.37 -15.15
C ARG A 87 -21.70 5.98 -15.74
N ALA A 88 -22.48 5.51 -16.71
CA ALA A 88 -22.26 4.19 -17.31
C ALA A 88 -20.94 4.10 -18.09
N PRO A 89 -20.58 5.04 -18.98
CA PRO A 89 -19.27 5.06 -19.62
C PRO A 89 -18.10 5.08 -18.62
N ALA A 90 -18.19 5.91 -17.58
CA ALA A 90 -17.17 5.95 -16.53
C ALA A 90 -17.04 4.60 -15.82
N GLN A 91 -18.16 3.94 -15.52
CA GLN A 91 -18.16 2.62 -14.91
C GLN A 91 -17.54 1.56 -15.83
N TYR A 92 -17.86 1.56 -17.12
CA TYR A 92 -17.26 0.62 -18.08
C TYR A 92 -15.74 0.77 -18.17
N LEU A 93 -15.23 2.00 -18.15
CA LEU A 93 -13.79 2.25 -18.15
C LEU A 93 -13.14 1.79 -16.84
N LEU A 94 -13.78 2.04 -15.70
CA LEU A 94 -13.31 1.58 -14.40
C LEU A 94 -13.28 0.04 -14.32
N ASP A 95 -14.32 -0.63 -14.82
CA ASP A 95 -14.40 -2.08 -14.87
C ASP A 95 -13.33 -2.67 -15.81
N ALA A 96 -13.11 -2.05 -16.97
CA ALA A 96 -12.09 -2.47 -17.92
C ALA A 96 -10.67 -2.31 -17.34
N GLU A 97 -10.39 -1.17 -16.70
CA GLU A 97 -9.14 -0.91 -15.98
C GLU A 97 -8.93 -1.95 -14.88
N GLY A 98 -9.94 -2.23 -14.06
CA GLY A 98 -9.89 -3.23 -13.00
C GLY A 98 -9.59 -4.64 -13.53
N LYS A 99 -10.24 -5.04 -14.63
CA LYS A 99 -9.99 -6.34 -15.30
C LYS A 99 -8.56 -6.44 -15.83
N LEU A 100 -8.06 -5.38 -16.48
CA LEU A 100 -6.70 -5.38 -17.02
C LEU A 100 -5.66 -5.43 -15.90
N LYS A 101 -5.81 -4.60 -14.86
CA LYS A 101 -4.93 -4.65 -13.67
C LYS A 101 -4.95 -6.02 -13.00
N GLY A 102 -6.13 -6.62 -12.83
CA GLY A 102 -6.26 -7.97 -12.26
C GLY A 102 -5.55 -9.04 -13.08
N ALA A 103 -5.69 -9.01 -14.41
CA ALA A 103 -4.99 -9.93 -15.31
C ALA A 103 -3.46 -9.74 -15.26
N MET A 104 -3.00 -8.49 -15.27
CA MET A 104 -1.57 -8.17 -15.16
C MET A 104 -0.99 -8.61 -13.82
N LEU A 105 -1.71 -8.39 -12.72
CA LEU A 105 -1.29 -8.83 -11.39
C LEU A 105 -1.20 -10.36 -11.34
N THR A 106 -2.23 -11.07 -11.82
CA THR A 106 -2.24 -12.53 -11.89
C THR A 106 -1.03 -13.07 -12.66
N TYR A 107 -0.74 -12.49 -13.84
CA TYR A 107 0.40 -12.90 -14.65
C TYR A 107 1.73 -12.63 -13.94
N THR A 108 1.91 -11.45 -13.35
CA THR A 108 3.16 -11.09 -12.66
C THR A 108 3.40 -11.94 -11.41
N THR A 109 2.36 -12.23 -10.62
CA THR A 109 2.41 -13.17 -9.50
C THR A 109 2.78 -14.58 -9.96
N GLU A 110 2.15 -15.08 -11.03
CA GLU A 110 2.49 -16.39 -11.59
C GLU A 110 3.91 -16.46 -12.13
N GLN A 111 4.39 -15.39 -12.77
CA GLN A 111 5.79 -15.33 -13.23
C GLN A 111 6.77 -15.28 -12.06
N GLN A 112 6.45 -14.58 -10.97
CA GLN A 112 7.24 -14.59 -9.75
C GLN A 112 7.28 -16.00 -9.13
N ARG A 113 6.13 -16.66 -9.02
CA ARG A 113 6.04 -18.05 -8.51
C ARG A 113 6.90 -19.00 -9.35
N ARG A 114 6.79 -18.93 -10.67
CA ARG A 114 7.60 -19.75 -11.59
C ARG A 114 9.09 -19.46 -11.48
N ALA A 115 9.47 -18.19 -11.39
CA ALA A 115 10.87 -17.79 -11.22
C ALA A 115 11.44 -18.27 -9.88
N GLU A 116 10.67 -18.20 -8.80
CA GLU A 116 11.06 -18.70 -7.48
C GLU A 116 11.17 -20.23 -7.46
N GLU A 117 10.25 -20.96 -8.08
CA GLU A 117 10.34 -22.41 -8.24
C GLU A 117 11.56 -22.83 -9.07
N ALA A 118 11.85 -22.11 -10.16
CA ALA A 118 13.04 -22.34 -10.97
C ALA A 118 14.32 -22.08 -10.18
N ARG A 119 14.36 -20.99 -9.38
CA ARG A 119 15.48 -20.70 -8.48
C ARG A 119 15.66 -21.80 -7.43
N ARG A 120 14.59 -22.23 -6.77
CA ARG A 120 14.64 -23.34 -5.79
C ARG A 120 15.20 -24.63 -6.41
N LYS A 121 14.73 -25.00 -7.61
CA LYS A 121 15.24 -26.19 -8.31
C LYS A 121 16.70 -26.04 -8.72
N ALA A 122 17.10 -24.87 -9.20
CA ALA A 122 18.49 -24.60 -9.57
C ALA A 122 19.42 -24.61 -8.35
N GLU A 123 18.99 -24.03 -7.22
CA GLU A 123 19.72 -24.05 -5.95
C GLU A 123 19.85 -25.46 -5.37
N GLU A 124 18.79 -26.26 -5.44
CA GLU A 124 18.81 -27.65 -5.00
C GLU A 124 19.73 -28.51 -5.89
N ALA A 125 19.64 -28.38 -7.21
CA ALA A 125 20.55 -29.07 -8.12
C ALA A 125 22.00 -28.64 -7.90
N ALA A 126 22.25 -27.35 -7.70
CA ALA A 126 23.58 -26.84 -7.37
C ALA A 126 24.08 -27.34 -6.00
N ARG A 127 23.19 -27.48 -5.01
CA ARG A 127 23.54 -28.05 -3.69
C ARG A 127 23.96 -29.51 -3.82
N ILE A 128 23.19 -30.32 -4.55
CA ILE A 128 23.48 -31.74 -4.79
C ILE A 128 24.82 -31.88 -5.53
N GLU A 129 25.05 -31.09 -6.57
CA GLU A 129 26.29 -31.15 -7.34
C GLU A 129 27.50 -30.71 -6.51
N ARG A 130 27.37 -29.65 -5.70
CA ARG A 130 28.43 -29.23 -4.77
C ARG A 130 28.73 -30.28 -3.72
N GLU A 131 27.71 -30.95 -3.19
CA GLU A 131 27.88 -32.00 -2.19
C GLU A 131 28.62 -33.21 -2.78
N ARG A 132 28.27 -33.59 -4.01
CA ARG A 132 28.95 -34.64 -4.78
C ARG A 132 30.42 -34.28 -5.02
N LEU A 133 30.69 -33.10 -5.58
CA LEU A 133 32.05 -32.62 -5.85
C LEU A 133 32.88 -32.53 -4.56
N ALA A 134 32.29 -32.05 -3.45
CA ALA A 134 32.97 -31.99 -2.16
C ALA A 134 33.25 -33.38 -1.57
N ALA A 135 32.39 -34.37 -1.82
CA ALA A 135 32.66 -35.75 -1.42
C ALA A 135 33.80 -36.37 -2.24
N GLU A 136 33.82 -36.14 -3.56
CA GLU A 136 34.90 -36.58 -4.45
C GLU A 136 36.25 -35.93 -4.07
N GLN A 137 36.26 -34.62 -3.76
CA GLN A 137 37.43 -33.93 -3.24
C GLN A 137 37.93 -34.52 -1.91
N ARG A 138 37.04 -34.71 -0.93
CA ARG A 138 37.41 -35.29 0.37
C ARG A 138 38.05 -36.67 0.24
N GLU A 139 37.55 -37.48 -0.70
CA GLU A 139 38.10 -38.80 -0.96
C GLU A 139 39.47 -38.72 -1.63
N GLN A 140 39.64 -37.86 -2.63
CA GLN A 140 40.95 -37.64 -3.27
C GLN A 140 41.99 -37.07 -2.30
N GLU A 141 41.59 -36.13 -1.44
CA GLU A 141 42.45 -35.64 -0.37
C GLU A 141 42.83 -36.74 0.63
N ARG A 142 41.90 -37.64 0.98
CA ARG A 142 42.19 -38.77 1.87
C ARG A 142 43.24 -39.68 1.25
N ILE A 143 43.07 -40.03 -0.03
CA ILE A 143 44.04 -40.86 -0.78
C ILE A 143 45.40 -40.16 -0.86
N ALA A 144 45.44 -38.86 -1.17
CA ALA A 144 46.68 -38.09 -1.22
C ALA A 144 47.38 -38.01 0.15
N ARG A 145 46.61 -37.83 1.24
CA ARG A 145 47.16 -37.83 2.61
C ARG A 145 47.73 -39.20 2.99
N GLU A 146 47.03 -40.29 2.67
CA GLU A 146 47.51 -41.65 2.94
C GLU A 146 48.78 -41.98 2.14
N ALA A 147 48.83 -41.60 0.86
CA ALA A 147 50.02 -41.77 0.02
C ALA A 147 51.22 -40.94 0.52
N ALA A 148 51.01 -39.70 0.97
CA ALA A 148 52.05 -38.85 1.54
C ALA A 148 52.62 -39.43 2.85
N LEU A 149 51.76 -39.94 3.72
CA LEU A 149 52.19 -40.62 4.96
C LEU A 149 52.99 -41.89 4.65
N ALA A 150 52.59 -42.67 3.65
CA ALA A 150 53.31 -43.88 3.25
C ALA A 150 54.69 -43.57 2.64
N ALA A 151 54.78 -42.54 1.79
CA ALA A 151 56.05 -42.05 1.27
C ALA A 151 56.98 -41.52 2.38
N GLN A 152 56.43 -40.82 3.38
CA GLN A 152 57.21 -40.33 4.51
C GLN A 152 57.77 -41.47 5.38
N ARG A 153 56.99 -42.53 5.61
CA ARG A 153 57.45 -43.74 6.32
C ARG A 153 58.55 -44.47 5.54
N ALA A 154 58.35 -44.68 4.24
CA ALA A 154 59.35 -45.32 3.39
C ALA A 154 60.66 -44.52 3.33
N ALA A 155 60.58 -43.18 3.33
CA ALA A 155 61.76 -42.31 3.38
C ALA A 155 62.49 -42.38 4.74
N GLN A 156 61.76 -42.45 5.85
CA GLN A 156 62.34 -42.66 7.18
C GLN A 156 63.02 -44.02 7.30
N GLU A 157 62.38 -45.09 6.84
CA GLU A 157 62.96 -46.44 6.83
C GLU A 157 64.23 -46.51 5.97
N ALA A 158 64.24 -45.86 4.81
CA ALA A 158 65.43 -45.77 3.97
C ALA A 158 66.56 -44.97 4.66
N ALA A 159 66.24 -43.89 5.37
CA ALA A 159 67.22 -43.11 6.13
C ALA A 159 67.80 -43.89 7.32
N ASP A 160 66.96 -44.63 8.05
CA ASP A 160 67.36 -45.45 9.19
C ASP A 160 68.24 -46.65 8.76
N LEU A 161 67.95 -47.26 7.61
CA LEU A 161 68.76 -48.35 7.03
C LEU A 161 70.09 -47.83 6.46
N ALA A 162 70.11 -46.64 5.86
CA ALA A 162 71.33 -45.98 5.42
C ALA A 162 72.26 -45.62 6.60
N ALA A 163 71.68 -45.18 7.73
CA ALA A 163 72.43 -44.89 8.95
C ALA A 163 73.04 -46.13 9.62
N LYS A 164 72.45 -47.32 9.39
CA LYS A 164 72.95 -48.62 9.91
C LYS A 164 74.05 -49.26 9.05
N GLY A 165 74.37 -48.71 7.87
CA GLY A 165 75.54 -49.11 7.08
C GLY A 165 75.38 -50.32 6.15
N ASP A 166 74.17 -50.88 6.00
CA ASP A 166 73.89 -52.00 5.08
C ASP A 166 73.62 -51.49 3.65
N ALA A 167 74.65 -51.50 2.79
CA ALA A 167 74.59 -50.91 1.44
C ALA A 167 73.54 -51.55 0.51
N GLN A 168 73.24 -52.85 0.66
CA GLN A 168 72.24 -53.54 -0.17
C GLN A 168 70.80 -53.34 0.33
N ALA A 169 70.59 -53.33 1.66
CA ALA A 169 69.27 -53.08 2.25
C ALA A 169 68.86 -51.61 2.10
N ALA A 170 69.83 -50.68 2.19
CA ALA A 170 69.60 -49.26 1.94
C ALA A 170 69.22 -48.98 0.48
N ALA A 171 69.83 -49.67 -0.50
CA ALA A 171 69.49 -49.53 -1.91
C ALA A 171 68.06 -50.05 -2.24
N ALA A 172 67.65 -51.17 -1.62
CA ALA A 172 66.29 -51.70 -1.77
C ALA A 172 65.23 -50.78 -1.12
N ALA A 173 65.52 -50.24 0.06
CA ALA A 173 64.65 -49.28 0.75
C ALA A 173 64.57 -47.93 0.01
N GLN A 174 65.66 -47.46 -0.61
CA GLN A 174 65.65 -46.27 -1.47
C GLN A 174 64.80 -46.48 -2.74
N ALA A 175 64.85 -47.66 -3.35
CA ALA A 175 64.01 -47.97 -4.51
C ALA A 175 62.50 -47.97 -4.13
N GLN A 176 62.15 -48.55 -2.98
CA GLN A 176 60.78 -48.53 -2.45
C GLN A 176 60.33 -47.10 -2.06
N ALA A 177 61.20 -46.29 -1.46
CA ALA A 177 60.92 -44.89 -1.17
C ALA A 177 60.71 -44.06 -2.45
N ALA A 178 61.46 -44.34 -3.52
CA ALA A 178 61.30 -43.66 -4.82
C ALA A 178 59.98 -44.05 -5.53
N GLU A 179 59.55 -45.31 -5.44
CA GLU A 179 58.24 -45.75 -5.96
C GLU A 179 57.08 -45.14 -5.17
N GLN A 180 57.18 -45.11 -3.84
CA GLN A 180 56.19 -44.48 -2.95
C GLN A 180 56.12 -42.96 -3.15
N ALA A 181 57.25 -42.29 -3.38
CA ALA A 181 57.30 -40.86 -3.69
C ALA A 181 56.63 -40.53 -5.04
N LYS A 182 56.87 -41.34 -6.08
CA LYS A 182 56.17 -41.20 -7.38
C LYS A 182 54.67 -41.43 -7.24
N ALA A 183 54.25 -42.41 -6.44
CA ALA A 183 52.84 -42.66 -6.17
C ALA A 183 52.18 -41.49 -5.41
N ALA A 184 52.89 -40.87 -4.46
CA ALA A 184 52.41 -39.68 -3.74
C ALA A 184 52.33 -38.44 -4.65
N GLU A 185 53.29 -38.23 -5.56
CA GLU A 185 53.23 -37.15 -6.55
C GLU A 185 52.06 -37.32 -7.51
N GLN A 186 51.79 -38.54 -7.98
CA GLN A 186 50.64 -38.84 -8.84
C GLN A 186 49.31 -38.60 -8.13
N ALA A 187 49.18 -39.05 -6.87
CA ALA A 187 47.98 -38.83 -6.06
C ALA A 187 47.75 -37.34 -5.75
N SER A 188 48.82 -36.58 -5.47
CA SER A 188 48.76 -35.12 -5.26
C SER A 188 48.37 -34.38 -6.55
N ALA A 189 48.93 -34.76 -7.69
CA ALA A 189 48.56 -34.19 -8.99
C ALA A 189 47.08 -34.47 -9.34
N GLN A 190 46.57 -35.65 -9.00
CA GLN A 190 45.16 -36.01 -9.19
C GLN A 190 44.21 -35.22 -8.27
N ALA A 191 44.61 -34.99 -7.01
CA ALA A 191 43.85 -34.13 -6.09
C ALA A 191 43.79 -32.68 -6.59
N GLN A 192 44.93 -32.12 -7.03
CA GLN A 192 45.00 -30.75 -7.59
C GLN A 192 44.20 -30.62 -8.89
N ALA A 193 44.24 -31.62 -9.77
CA ALA A 193 43.43 -31.63 -11.00
C ALA A 193 41.92 -31.67 -10.70
N THR A 194 41.51 -32.41 -9.67
CA THR A 194 40.11 -32.48 -9.22
C THR A 194 39.66 -31.17 -8.58
N GLU A 195 40.52 -30.53 -7.78
CA GLU A 195 40.28 -29.20 -7.20
C GLU A 195 40.10 -28.13 -8.28
N MET A 196 40.99 -28.10 -9.29
CA MET A 196 40.86 -27.17 -10.42
C MET A 196 39.60 -27.43 -11.26
N ALA A 197 39.24 -28.69 -11.51
CA ALA A 197 38.03 -29.04 -12.26
C ALA A 197 36.75 -28.61 -11.52
N SER A 198 36.71 -28.78 -10.20
CA SER A 198 35.56 -28.41 -9.37
C SER A 198 35.32 -26.89 -9.28
N ALA A 199 36.38 -26.08 -9.33
CA ALA A 199 36.28 -24.62 -9.28
C ALA A 199 35.60 -24.04 -10.53
N VAL A 200 35.85 -24.62 -11.70
CA VAL A 200 35.33 -24.15 -13.01
C VAL A 200 33.82 -24.45 -13.16
N VAL A 201 33.32 -25.52 -12.54
CA VAL A 201 31.91 -25.95 -12.65
C VAL A 201 30.97 -25.14 -11.73
N SER A 202 31.51 -24.42 -10.75
CA SER A 202 30.70 -23.73 -9.72
C SER A 202 30.01 -22.42 -10.15
N MET A 203 30.09 -22.00 -11.42
CA MET A 203 29.46 -20.76 -11.87
C MET A 203 27.93 -20.82 -11.70
N PRO A 204 27.32 -19.85 -10.99
CA PRO A 204 25.88 -19.86 -10.76
C PRO A 204 25.12 -19.65 -12.07
N ALA A 205 24.16 -20.54 -12.35
CA ALA A 205 23.25 -20.39 -13.49
C ALA A 205 22.36 -19.15 -13.31
N GLU A 206 22.48 -18.20 -14.22
CA GLU A 206 21.76 -16.94 -14.18
C GLU A 206 20.30 -17.15 -14.60
N VAL A 207 19.37 -17.15 -13.63
CA VAL A 207 17.94 -17.28 -13.91
C VAL A 207 17.43 -15.95 -14.46
N ALA A 208 17.02 -15.96 -15.73
CA ALA A 208 16.53 -14.80 -16.47
C ALA A 208 15.47 -14.01 -15.69
N ALA A 209 15.70 -12.71 -15.53
CA ALA A 209 14.77 -11.81 -14.87
C ALA A 209 13.53 -11.56 -15.75
N PRO A 210 12.32 -11.46 -15.16
CA PRO A 210 11.11 -11.18 -15.94
C PRO A 210 11.16 -9.77 -16.55
N ALA A 211 10.72 -9.66 -17.81
CA ALA A 211 10.69 -8.41 -18.57
C ALA A 211 9.76 -7.37 -17.92
N ARG A 212 10.23 -6.11 -17.84
CA ARG A 212 9.42 -4.98 -17.36
C ARG A 212 8.74 -4.27 -18.52
N VAL A 213 7.45 -3.97 -18.36
CA VAL A 213 6.67 -3.19 -19.34
C VAL A 213 6.80 -1.70 -19.01
N THR A 214 7.06 -0.87 -20.03
CA THR A 214 7.18 0.59 -19.87
C THR A 214 5.82 1.23 -19.55
N GLY A 215 5.80 2.21 -18.65
CA GLY A 215 4.60 3.01 -18.33
C GLY A 215 3.68 2.44 -17.23
N ILE A 216 3.97 1.26 -16.66
CA ILE A 216 3.21 0.68 -15.55
C ILE A 216 4.10 0.59 -14.31
N SER A 217 3.64 1.19 -13.21
CA SER A 217 4.30 1.08 -11.90
C SER A 217 3.45 0.22 -10.96
N THR A 218 4.08 -0.75 -10.30
CA THR A 218 3.44 -1.56 -9.26
C THR A 218 3.99 -1.15 -7.90
N SER A 219 3.14 -0.65 -7.01
CA SER A 219 3.48 -0.38 -5.61
C SER A 219 2.90 -1.46 -4.69
N LYS A 220 3.62 -1.79 -3.61
CA LYS A 220 3.13 -2.65 -2.53
C LYS A 220 2.77 -1.74 -1.35
N SER A 221 1.48 -1.57 -1.06
CA SER A 221 0.99 -0.91 0.15
C SER A 221 0.57 -1.96 1.17
N VAL A 222 0.96 -1.77 2.42
CA VAL A 222 0.48 -2.58 3.55
C VAL A 222 -0.84 -1.99 4.03
N ASP A 223 -1.86 -2.82 4.19
CA ASP A 223 -3.19 -2.44 4.67
C ASP A 223 -3.53 -3.23 5.94
N PHE A 224 -4.59 -2.85 6.66
CA PHE A 224 -4.99 -3.48 7.92
C PHE A 224 -6.51 -3.66 8.03
N VAL A 225 -6.92 -4.71 8.77
CA VAL A 225 -8.31 -4.94 9.15
C VAL A 225 -8.37 -5.10 10.66
N VAL A 226 -9.33 -4.43 11.31
CA VAL A 226 -9.56 -4.57 12.74
C VAL A 226 -10.43 -5.80 12.97
N GLU A 227 -9.84 -6.91 13.43
CA GLU A 227 -10.56 -8.14 13.73
C GLU A 227 -11.38 -8.04 15.03
N ASP A 228 -10.81 -7.42 16.08
CA ASP A 228 -11.49 -7.17 17.35
C ASP A 228 -11.32 -5.72 17.82
N LEU A 229 -12.44 -4.99 17.82
CA LEU A 229 -12.51 -3.61 18.28
C LEU A 229 -12.29 -3.47 19.80
N HIS A 230 -12.69 -4.45 20.61
CA HIS A 230 -12.53 -4.38 22.07
C HIS A 230 -11.08 -4.60 22.50
N ALA A 231 -10.34 -5.46 21.81
CA ALA A 231 -8.89 -5.60 22.01
C ALA A 231 -8.16 -4.31 21.66
N LEU A 232 -8.49 -3.67 20.52
CA LEU A 232 -7.90 -2.41 20.11
C LEU A 232 -8.15 -1.29 21.14
N VAL A 233 -9.39 -1.14 21.63
CA VAL A 233 -9.73 -0.12 22.63
C VAL A 233 -8.98 -0.34 23.95
N ARG A 234 -8.82 -1.60 24.39
CA ARG A 234 -8.03 -1.91 25.60
C ARG A 234 -6.56 -1.53 25.43
N HIS A 235 -5.98 -1.87 24.28
CA HIS A 235 -4.60 -1.53 23.98
C HIS A 235 -4.37 -0.01 23.93
N VAL A 236 -5.29 0.74 23.31
CA VAL A 236 -5.23 2.21 23.29
C VAL A 236 -5.47 2.83 24.67
N ALA A 237 -6.24 2.18 25.54
CA ALA A 237 -6.41 2.62 26.92
C ALA A 237 -5.13 2.44 27.77
N GLU A 238 -4.32 1.41 27.47
CA GLU A 238 -3.00 1.18 28.09
C GLU A 238 -1.89 2.07 27.48
N HIS A 239 -2.07 2.50 26.23
CA HIS A 239 -1.14 3.33 25.45
C HIS A 239 -1.79 4.65 25.00
N PRO A 240 -1.79 5.70 25.85
CA PRO A 240 -2.45 6.99 25.58
C PRO A 240 -1.96 7.69 24.30
N GLU A 241 -0.74 7.40 23.84
CA GLU A 241 -0.17 7.89 22.59
C GLU A 241 -0.97 7.49 21.33
N LEU A 242 -1.78 6.43 21.41
CA LEU A 242 -2.58 5.89 20.29
C LEU A 242 -4.02 6.41 20.27
N ILE A 243 -4.39 7.36 21.13
CA ILE A 243 -5.78 7.84 21.24
C ILE A 243 -6.32 8.48 19.95
N THR A 244 -5.43 8.97 19.08
CA THR A 244 -5.78 9.54 17.77
C THR A 244 -6.32 8.50 16.78
N LEU A 245 -6.11 7.20 17.04
CA LEU A 245 -6.69 6.11 16.25
C LEU A 245 -8.19 5.91 16.53
N LEU A 246 -8.71 6.45 17.63
CA LEU A 246 -10.11 6.32 18.05
C LEU A 246 -10.87 7.64 17.81
N MET A 247 -12.02 7.54 17.15
CA MET A 247 -12.96 8.65 17.02
C MET A 247 -14.27 8.31 17.73
N ALA A 248 -14.76 9.25 18.53
CA ALA A 248 -16.08 9.11 19.15
C ALA A 248 -17.18 9.26 18.11
N ASP A 249 -18.09 8.29 18.03
CA ASP A 249 -19.29 8.39 17.19
C ASP A 249 -20.27 9.42 17.78
N SER A 250 -20.15 10.66 17.30
CA SER A 250 -20.96 11.78 17.77
C SER A 250 -22.46 11.62 17.47
N ILE A 251 -22.85 10.80 16.49
CA ILE A 251 -24.26 10.59 16.13
C ILE A 251 -24.93 9.71 17.18
N LYS A 252 -24.33 8.55 17.47
CA LYS A 252 -24.86 7.64 18.49
C LYS A 252 -24.80 8.26 19.88
N LEU A 253 -23.73 9.01 20.18
CA LEU A 253 -23.62 9.72 21.45
C LEU A 253 -24.73 10.77 21.64
N ARG A 254 -25.04 11.54 20.60
CA ARG A 254 -26.18 12.49 20.64
C ARG A 254 -27.52 11.77 20.81
N ALA A 255 -27.71 10.60 20.20
CA ALA A 255 -28.92 9.81 20.37
C ALA A 255 -29.09 9.35 21.83
N GLN A 256 -28.01 8.88 22.47
CA GLN A 256 -28.02 8.47 23.87
C GLN A 256 -28.26 9.63 24.84
N VAL A 257 -27.63 10.79 24.57
CA VAL A 257 -27.85 12.02 25.35
C VAL A 257 -29.29 12.53 25.19
N ARG A 258 -29.91 12.40 24.01
CA ARG A 258 -31.33 12.73 23.81
C ARG A 258 -32.27 11.81 24.57
N ALA A 259 -31.95 10.51 24.64
CA ALA A 259 -32.78 9.53 25.34
C ALA A 259 -32.70 9.68 26.88
N THR A 260 -31.52 10.00 27.40
CA THR A 260 -31.25 10.03 28.86
C THR A 260 -31.32 11.45 29.44
N GLY A 261 -31.32 12.48 28.58
CA GLY A 261 -31.39 13.88 28.96
C GLY A 261 -30.19 14.36 29.79
N MET A 262 -30.43 15.30 30.71
CA MET A 262 -29.40 15.86 31.60
C MET A 262 -28.82 14.85 32.60
N ASN A 263 -29.42 13.65 32.71
CA ASN A 263 -28.96 12.59 33.62
C ASN A 263 -28.02 11.57 32.96
N THR A 264 -27.46 11.88 31.79
CA THR A 264 -26.52 11.00 31.09
C THR A 264 -25.19 10.92 31.85
N LYS A 265 -24.98 9.84 32.62
CA LYS A 265 -23.72 9.59 33.37
C LYS A 265 -22.71 8.82 32.50
N LEU A 266 -22.24 9.44 31.42
CA LEU A 266 -21.13 8.91 30.60
C LEU A 266 -19.82 9.58 31.03
N PRO A 267 -18.84 8.84 31.57
CA PRO A 267 -17.53 9.40 31.89
C PRO A 267 -16.92 10.09 30.66
N GLY A 268 -16.46 11.34 30.84
CA GLY A 268 -15.84 12.14 29.77
C GLY A 268 -16.79 12.97 28.89
N VAL A 269 -18.12 12.88 29.08
CA VAL A 269 -19.10 13.63 28.27
C VAL A 269 -19.90 14.62 29.14
N ARG A 270 -19.81 15.92 28.83
CA ARG A 270 -20.57 16.98 29.50
C ARG A 270 -21.80 17.38 28.69
N VAL A 271 -23.00 17.15 29.24
CA VAL A 271 -24.28 17.53 28.63
C VAL A 271 -24.65 18.97 29.05
N PHE A 272 -25.14 19.78 28.11
CA PHE A 272 -25.61 21.14 28.35
C PHE A 272 -26.92 21.41 27.61
N GLN A 273 -27.75 22.31 28.15
CA GLN A 273 -28.98 22.74 27.51
C GLN A 273 -28.70 23.90 26.56
N LYS A 274 -29.05 23.74 25.28
CA LYS A 274 -29.00 24.80 24.27
C LYS A 274 -30.42 25.33 24.04
N GLN A 275 -30.68 26.59 24.38
CA GLN A 275 -31.94 27.25 24.03
C GLN A 275 -31.86 27.82 22.61
N THR A 276 -32.87 27.55 21.78
CA THR A 276 -32.99 28.07 20.42
C THR A 276 -34.43 28.47 20.16
N MET A 277 -34.67 29.70 19.69
CA MET A 277 -35.99 30.13 19.22
C MET A 277 -36.13 29.85 17.72
N SER A 278 -37.26 29.29 17.31
CA SER A 278 -37.57 29.02 15.91
C SER A 278 -38.97 29.53 15.56
N ALA A 279 -39.09 30.24 14.45
CA ALA A 279 -40.37 30.66 13.88
C ALA A 279 -40.59 29.97 12.53
N ARG A 280 -41.85 29.57 12.25
CA ARG A 280 -42.27 29.05 10.96
C ARG A 280 -42.99 30.15 10.18
N ALA A 281 -42.75 30.22 8.88
CA ALA A 281 -43.65 30.97 8.00
C ALA A 281 -45.01 30.25 8.00
N ALA A 282 -46.10 31.01 8.13
CA ALA A 282 -47.45 30.48 7.92
C ALA A 282 -47.66 30.10 6.44
#